data_AF-A0A9W7ZNN2-F1
#
_entry.id   AF-A0A9W7ZNN2-F1
#
_cell.length_a   1.000
_cell.length_b   1.000
_cell.length_c   1.000
_cell.angle_alpha   90.00
_cell.angle_beta   90.00
_cell.angle_gamma   90.00
#
_symmetry.space_group_name_H-M   'P 1'
#
loop_
_entity.id
_entity.type
_entity.pdbx_description
1 polymer ?
#
loop_
_entity_poly.entity_id
_entity_poly.type
_entity_poly.pdbx_seq_one_letter_code
_entity_poly.pdbx_strand_id
1 'polypeptide(L)'
;MFARTFRTAQRAAPCSLQAAVFSRAQTTVASGVAAESLPLRLERSKPPKTHTTYNKPFTARKQFLFSEYDKQITQAQGMIIVQHYNLSGSELMDLRRSLKQQAMGAQMMVVRAKMVRAVLRDTKYTNLASLFTGPNAIVFWNSDCKDQLAAMKLALGCMAKQKKLLVVGAKYQDILLNSEMLKEFVNLPNIDQLRAQLVGLMETPARQLASVLSRVPQSLVGVIKQMSEKS
;
A
#
# COMPACT_ATOMS: atom_id res chain seq x y z
N MET A 1 -31.50 -32.61 -19.08
CA MET A 1 -31.85 -32.30 -20.48
C MET A 1 -33.32 -31.89 -20.51
N PHE A 2 -33.65 -30.63 -20.20
CA PHE A 2 -34.99 -30.05 -20.41
C PHE A 2 -34.83 -28.55 -20.60
N ALA A 3 -35.46 -28.05 -21.66
CA ALA A 3 -35.25 -26.74 -22.26
C ALA A 3 -36.43 -25.80 -21.98
N ARG A 4 -36.22 -24.53 -22.36
CA ARG A 4 -37.20 -23.46 -22.67
C ARG A 4 -37.85 -22.77 -21.46
N THR A 5 -37.42 -21.54 -21.14
CA THR A 5 -38.02 -20.26 -21.60
C THR A 5 -39.54 -20.22 -21.42
N PHE A 6 -40.06 -19.33 -20.57
CA PHE A 6 -41.11 -18.38 -20.98
C PHE A 6 -41.28 -17.25 -19.95
N ARG A 7 -41.61 -16.11 -20.51
CA ARG A 7 -41.70 -14.76 -19.97
C ARG A 7 -43.13 -14.53 -19.45
N THR A 8 -43.27 -14.01 -18.23
CA THR A 8 -44.52 -13.47 -17.66
C THR A 8 -44.12 -12.17 -16.94
N ALA A 9 -44.43 -10.97 -17.41
CA ALA A 9 -45.72 -10.29 -17.55
C ALA A 9 -46.48 -10.20 -16.21
N GLN A 10 -46.29 -9.09 -15.49
CA GLN A 10 -47.12 -8.50 -14.41
C GLN A 10 -46.38 -7.21 -13.98
N ARG A 11 -46.97 -6.06 -13.63
CA ARG A 11 -48.34 -5.51 -13.57
C ARG A 11 -48.15 -4.03 -13.11
N ALA A 12 -49.00 -3.10 -13.57
CA ALA A 12 -49.63 -1.96 -12.83
C ALA A 12 -48.74 -0.96 -12.01
N ALA A 13 -49.01 0.34 -11.83
CA ALA A 13 -49.95 1.37 -12.33
C ALA A 13 -49.47 2.74 -11.70
N PRO A 14 -50.28 3.81 -11.50
CA PRO A 14 -49.94 5.16 -11.97
C PRO A 14 -49.81 6.25 -10.87
N CYS A 15 -49.34 7.43 -11.30
CA CYS A 15 -49.79 8.79 -10.94
C CYS A 15 -50.34 9.11 -9.52
N SER A 16 -49.65 10.00 -8.79
CA SER A 16 -50.23 10.98 -7.84
C SER A 16 -49.24 12.15 -7.69
N LEU A 17 -49.58 13.39 -8.07
CA LEU A 17 -50.22 14.44 -7.23
C LEU A 17 -49.40 14.67 -5.93
N GLN A 18 -48.94 15.86 -5.52
CA GLN A 18 -49.45 17.22 -5.70
C GLN A 18 -48.46 18.25 -5.09
N ALA A 19 -48.46 19.47 -5.63
CA ALA A 19 -48.37 20.78 -4.96
C ALA A 19 -47.10 21.29 -4.23
N ALA A 20 -46.53 22.38 -4.78
CA ALA A 20 -46.13 23.61 -4.08
C ALA A 20 -46.17 24.75 -5.14
N VAL A 21 -47.20 25.63 -5.18
CA VAL A 21 -47.41 26.87 -4.39
C VAL A 21 -46.19 27.81 -4.47
N PHE A 22 -46.23 29.11 -4.75
CA PHE A 22 -47.16 30.09 -5.32
C PHE A 22 -46.40 31.44 -5.30
N SER A 23 -46.59 32.28 -6.33
CA SER A 23 -46.23 33.72 -6.40
C SER A 23 -44.74 34.08 -6.55
N ARG A 24 -44.34 35.15 -7.25
CA ARG A 24 -45.04 36.38 -7.66
C ARG A 24 -44.23 37.09 -8.78
N ALA A 25 -44.95 37.63 -9.77
CA ALA A 25 -44.73 38.87 -10.53
C ALA A 25 -43.27 39.30 -10.91
N GLN A 26 -42.86 39.26 -12.18
CA GLN A 26 -43.13 40.18 -13.33
C GLN A 26 -42.09 41.31 -13.52
N THR A 27 -41.95 41.70 -14.80
CA THR A 27 -41.19 42.81 -15.43
C THR A 27 -39.76 42.43 -15.87
N THR A 28 -39.33 42.57 -17.13
CA THR A 28 -39.52 43.69 -18.08
C THR A 28 -39.39 43.28 -19.58
N VAL A 29 -40.33 43.81 -20.37
CA VAL A 29 -40.33 44.32 -21.78
C VAL A 29 -39.45 43.76 -22.92
N ALA A 30 -40.16 43.53 -24.04
CA ALA A 30 -39.84 43.89 -25.45
C ALA A 30 -38.63 43.20 -26.10
N SER A 31 -38.60 42.81 -27.37
CA SER A 31 -39.47 42.93 -28.54
C SER A 31 -38.80 42.04 -29.59
N GLY A 32 -39.57 41.29 -30.38
CA GLY A 32 -39.06 40.21 -31.22
C GLY A 32 -38.15 40.62 -32.37
N VAL A 33 -37.39 39.64 -32.86
CA VAL A 33 -37.16 39.40 -34.30
C VAL A 33 -37.00 37.90 -34.48
N ALA A 34 -37.72 37.37 -35.47
CA ALA A 34 -37.60 36.00 -35.94
C ALA A 34 -36.16 35.66 -36.33
N ALA A 35 -35.64 34.57 -35.78
CA ALA A 35 -34.58 33.79 -36.39
C ALA A 35 -34.71 32.36 -35.88
N GLU A 36 -35.69 31.67 -36.45
CA GLU A 36 -35.77 30.21 -36.49
C GLU A 36 -34.49 29.69 -37.17
N SER A 37 -33.44 29.49 -36.37
CA SER A 37 -32.20 28.86 -36.79
C SER A 37 -32.15 27.46 -36.19
N LEU A 38 -32.69 26.51 -36.96
CA LEU A 38 -32.35 25.09 -37.01
C LEU A 38 -31.97 24.43 -35.66
N PRO A 39 -32.89 23.70 -35.00
CA PRO A 39 -32.49 22.76 -33.97
C PRO A 39 -32.04 21.46 -34.64
N LEU A 40 -30.90 21.50 -35.33
CA LEU A 40 -30.19 20.29 -35.76
C LEU A 40 -28.75 20.32 -35.22
N ARG A 41 -28.58 20.78 -33.97
CA ARG A 41 -27.45 20.30 -33.18
C ARG A 41 -27.81 18.88 -32.74
N LEU A 42 -27.56 17.91 -33.62
CA LEU A 42 -27.37 16.53 -33.18
C LEU A 42 -26.32 16.60 -32.07
N GLU A 43 -26.76 16.48 -30.82
CA GLU A 43 -25.88 16.08 -29.73
C GLU A 43 -25.17 14.84 -30.24
N ARG A 44 -23.91 14.99 -30.65
CA ARG A 44 -23.07 13.85 -30.97
C ARG A 44 -22.84 13.16 -29.65
N SER A 45 -23.79 12.33 -29.22
CA SER A 45 -23.62 11.43 -28.10
C SER A 45 -22.30 10.72 -28.37
N LYS A 46 -21.33 10.88 -27.46
CA LYS A 46 -20.04 10.23 -27.59
C LYS A 46 -20.33 8.77 -27.90
N PRO A 47 -19.83 8.20 -29.01
CA PRO A 47 -20.18 6.85 -29.40
C PRO A 47 -19.95 5.95 -28.17
N PRO A 48 -20.88 5.02 -27.85
CA PRO A 48 -20.65 4.10 -26.76
C PRO A 48 -19.28 3.50 -27.00
N LYS A 49 -18.41 3.46 -25.97
CA LYS A 49 -17.10 2.83 -26.10
C LYS A 49 -17.35 1.41 -26.57
N THR A 50 -17.25 1.19 -27.87
CA THR A 50 -17.32 -0.13 -28.47
C THR A 50 -16.12 -0.83 -27.87
N HIS A 51 -16.39 -1.74 -26.94
CA HIS A 51 -15.42 -2.70 -26.51
C HIS A 51 -15.21 -3.58 -27.73
N THR A 52 -14.37 -3.14 -28.67
CA THR A 52 -13.88 -4.04 -29.69
C THR A 52 -13.22 -5.16 -28.92
N THR A 53 -13.86 -6.32 -28.89
CA THR A 53 -13.34 -7.57 -28.33
C THR A 53 -12.23 -8.06 -29.26
N TYR A 54 -11.25 -7.20 -29.52
CA TYR A 54 -10.05 -7.53 -30.24
C TYR A 54 -9.15 -8.24 -29.23
N ASN A 55 -9.42 -9.52 -29.04
CA ASN A 55 -8.65 -10.38 -28.15
C ASN A 55 -7.32 -10.70 -28.83
N LYS A 56 -6.45 -9.67 -28.95
CA LYS A 56 -5.12 -9.84 -29.52
C LYS A 56 -4.40 -10.84 -28.62
N PRO A 57 -3.96 -12.00 -29.14
CA PRO A 57 -3.24 -12.96 -28.32
C PRO A 57 -2.01 -12.26 -27.71
N PHE A 58 -1.80 -12.48 -26.41
CA PHE A 58 -0.63 -11.94 -25.74
C PHE A 58 0.63 -12.48 -26.42
N THR A 59 1.54 -11.60 -26.83
CA THR A 59 2.84 -11.99 -27.39
C THR A 59 3.59 -12.89 -26.39
N ALA A 60 4.34 -13.88 -26.88
CA ALA A 60 5.12 -14.81 -26.05
C ALA A 60 5.94 -14.11 -24.94
N ARG A 61 6.59 -12.98 -25.25
CA ARG A 61 7.32 -12.17 -24.26
C ARG A 61 6.45 -11.67 -23.09
N LYS A 62 5.21 -11.27 -23.36
CA LYS A 62 4.29 -10.78 -22.31
C LYS A 62 3.83 -11.93 -21.42
N GLN A 63 3.55 -13.10 -22.01
CA GLN A 63 3.19 -14.30 -21.27
C GLN A 63 4.34 -14.75 -20.36
N PHE A 64 5.58 -14.73 -20.86
CA PHE A 64 6.77 -15.01 -20.07
C PHE A 64 6.88 -14.06 -18.86
N LEU A 65 6.83 -12.74 -19.10
CA LEU A 65 6.89 -11.75 -18.01
C LEU A 65 5.73 -11.91 -17.00
N PHE A 66 4.53 -12.25 -17.48
CA PHE A 66 3.39 -12.52 -16.62
C PHE A 66 3.67 -13.71 -15.70
N SER A 67 4.15 -14.82 -16.25
CA SER A 67 4.51 -16.02 -15.46
C SER A 67 5.64 -15.76 -14.47
N GLU A 68 6.62 -14.93 -14.85
CA GLU A 68 7.70 -14.55 -13.94
C GLU A 68 7.18 -13.72 -12.76
N TYR A 69 6.33 -12.72 -13.01
CA TYR A 69 5.77 -11.93 -11.92
C TYR A 69 4.88 -12.77 -10.98
N ASP A 70 4.12 -13.71 -11.52
CA ASP A 70 3.30 -14.61 -10.73
C ASP A 70 4.13 -15.51 -9.80
N LYS A 71 5.22 -16.10 -10.32
CA LYS A 71 6.19 -16.85 -9.51
C LYS A 71 6.78 -15.99 -8.39
N GLN A 72 7.25 -14.79 -8.72
CA GLN A 72 7.88 -13.90 -7.73
C GLN A 72 6.90 -13.47 -6.64
N ILE A 73 5.65 -13.15 -6.98
CA ILE A 73 4.64 -12.75 -6.00
C ILE A 73 4.23 -13.92 -5.09
N THR A 74 4.22 -15.15 -5.62
CA THR A 74 3.88 -16.37 -4.87
C THR A 74 5.02 -16.79 -3.94
N GLN A 75 6.27 -16.69 -4.39
CA GLN A 75 7.45 -17.01 -3.58
C GLN A 75 7.77 -15.93 -2.54
N ALA A 76 7.47 -14.67 -2.84
CA ALA A 76 7.75 -13.57 -1.94
C ALA A 76 6.78 -13.51 -0.75
N GLN A 77 7.29 -13.79 0.44
CA GLN A 77 6.55 -13.63 1.70
C GLN A 77 6.29 -12.16 2.06
N GLY A 78 7.08 -11.25 1.49
CA GLY A 78 6.73 -9.84 1.46
C GLY A 78 7.49 -9.08 0.39
N MET A 79 6.99 -7.87 0.17
CA MET A 79 7.28 -7.10 -1.02
C MET A 79 7.18 -5.61 -0.70
N ILE A 80 8.13 -4.82 -1.17
CA ILE A 80 8.08 -3.36 -1.10
C ILE A 80 7.86 -2.82 -2.50
N ILE A 81 6.90 -1.89 -2.63
CA ILE A 81 6.59 -1.19 -3.86
C ILE A 81 7.25 0.19 -3.80
N VAL A 82 8.13 0.44 -4.77
CA VAL A 82 8.90 1.67 -4.87
C VAL A 82 8.59 2.34 -6.20
N GLN A 83 8.32 3.63 -6.16
CA GLN A 83 8.31 4.49 -7.35
C GLN A 83 9.69 5.09 -7.54
N HIS A 84 10.20 5.01 -8.77
CA HIS A 84 11.50 5.58 -9.13
C HIS A 84 11.30 6.73 -10.10
N TYR A 85 11.81 7.91 -9.75
CA TYR A 85 11.81 9.09 -10.61
C TYR A 85 13.25 9.43 -11.02
N ASN A 86 13.53 9.45 -12.31
CA ASN A 86 14.81 9.90 -12.89
C ASN A 86 16.06 9.28 -12.23
N LEU A 87 16.08 7.96 -12.08
CA LEU A 87 17.23 7.23 -11.56
C LEU A 87 18.29 7.03 -12.65
N SER A 88 19.55 7.29 -12.34
CA SER A 88 20.67 6.97 -13.24
C SER A 88 20.95 5.47 -13.26
N GLY A 89 21.55 4.98 -14.36
CA GLY A 89 21.99 3.58 -14.46
C GLY A 89 22.99 3.19 -13.38
N SER A 90 23.90 4.10 -13.00
CA SER A 90 24.87 3.90 -11.90
C SER A 90 24.17 3.75 -10.55
N GLU A 91 23.27 4.68 -10.23
CA GLU A 91 22.47 4.67 -9.00
C GLU A 91 21.66 3.37 -8.86
N LEU A 92 21.11 2.86 -9.97
CA LEU A 92 20.37 1.59 -9.98
C LEU A 92 21.28 0.37 -9.73
N MET A 93 22.51 0.40 -10.25
CA MET A 93 23.50 -0.67 -10.00
C MET A 93 23.95 -0.67 -8.54
N ASP A 94 24.23 0.51 -7.98
CA ASP A 94 24.60 0.65 -6.57
C ASP A 94 23.47 0.19 -5.66
N LEU A 95 22.22 0.58 -5.96
CA LEU A 95 21.05 0.12 -5.21
C LEU A 95 20.90 -1.40 -5.26
N ARG A 96 21.08 -2.02 -6.43
CA ARG A 96 21.05 -3.49 -6.54
C ARG A 96 22.17 -4.16 -5.75
N ARG A 97 23.36 -3.57 -5.70
CA ARG A 97 24.49 -4.10 -4.92
C ARG A 97 24.21 -3.98 -3.42
N SER A 98 23.76 -2.81 -2.95
CA SER A 98 23.39 -2.59 -1.55
C SER A 98 22.27 -3.51 -1.10
N LEU A 99 21.23 -3.71 -1.91
CA LEU A 99 20.13 -4.63 -1.58
C LEU A 99 20.61 -6.08 -1.45
N LYS A 100 21.47 -6.55 -2.37
CA LYS A 100 22.03 -7.91 -2.28
C LYS A 100 22.89 -8.12 -1.04
N GLN A 101 23.76 -7.15 -0.72
CA GLN A 101 24.70 -7.25 0.39
C GLN A 101 24.02 -7.08 1.75
N GLN A 102 23.10 -6.12 1.87
CA GLN A 102 22.55 -5.71 3.16
C GLN A 102 21.23 -6.40 3.47
N ALA A 103 20.38 -6.66 2.48
CA ALA A 103 19.04 -7.21 2.69
C ALA A 103 18.96 -8.71 2.36
N MET A 104 20.00 -9.48 2.74
CA MET A 104 20.02 -10.95 2.69
C MET A 104 19.49 -11.52 1.36
N GLY A 105 20.02 -11.03 0.23
CA GLY A 105 19.64 -11.52 -1.09
C GLY A 105 18.36 -10.94 -1.69
N ALA A 106 17.82 -9.84 -1.13
CA ALA A 106 16.69 -9.14 -1.73
C ALA A 106 16.97 -8.76 -3.19
N GLN A 107 16.01 -9.06 -4.06
CA GLN A 107 16.09 -8.77 -5.48
C GLN A 107 15.15 -7.63 -5.83
N MET A 108 15.62 -6.77 -6.73
CA MET A 108 14.85 -5.64 -7.24
C MET A 108 14.60 -5.81 -8.73
N MET A 109 13.34 -5.77 -9.11
CA MET A 109 12.88 -5.81 -10.49
C MET A 109 12.08 -4.56 -10.82
N VAL A 110 12.32 -3.99 -12.01
CA VAL A 110 11.49 -2.91 -12.55
C VAL A 110 10.31 -3.55 -13.28
N VAL A 111 9.10 -3.13 -12.95
CA VAL A 111 7.90 -3.83 -13.40
C VAL A 111 6.89 -2.89 -14.04
N ARG A 112 6.26 -3.36 -15.11
CA ARG A 112 5.18 -2.62 -15.77
C ARG A 112 3.89 -2.74 -14.97
N ALA A 113 3.39 -1.59 -14.49
CA ALA A 113 2.20 -1.48 -13.65
C ALA A 113 0.95 -2.22 -14.16
N LYS A 114 0.67 -2.17 -15.48
CA LYS A 114 -0.52 -2.84 -16.05
C LYS A 114 -0.42 -4.38 -15.99
N MET A 115 0.77 -4.94 -16.03
CA MET A 115 0.96 -6.40 -15.97
C MET A 115 0.79 -6.90 -14.54
N VAL A 116 1.39 -6.22 -13.57
CA VAL A 116 1.21 -6.55 -12.15
C VAL A 116 -0.24 -6.42 -11.71
N ARG A 117 -0.94 -5.36 -12.16
CA ARG A 117 -2.38 -5.25 -11.91
C ARG A 117 -3.22 -6.38 -12.50
N ALA A 118 -2.73 -7.09 -13.51
CA ALA A 118 -3.40 -8.30 -14.02
C ALA A 118 -3.13 -9.47 -13.07
N VAL A 119 -1.86 -9.73 -12.72
CA VAL A 119 -1.46 -10.81 -11.78
C VAL A 119 -2.13 -10.66 -10.40
N LEU A 120 -2.29 -9.42 -9.92
CA LEU A 120 -2.92 -9.15 -8.63
C LEU A 120 -4.44 -9.36 -8.60
N ARG A 121 -5.11 -9.48 -9.76
CA ARG A 121 -6.54 -9.81 -9.81
C ARG A 121 -6.77 -11.29 -9.52
N ASP A 122 -5.82 -12.13 -9.94
CA ASP A 122 -5.91 -13.58 -9.82
C ASP A 122 -5.46 -14.05 -8.42
N THR A 123 -4.78 -13.18 -7.66
CA THR A 123 -4.30 -13.46 -6.30
C THR A 123 -5.11 -12.72 -5.24
N LYS A 124 -4.93 -13.11 -3.97
CA LYS A 124 -5.60 -12.51 -2.79
C LYS A 124 -5.28 -11.01 -2.58
N TYR A 125 -4.38 -10.44 -3.38
CA TYR A 125 -3.77 -9.13 -3.17
C TYR A 125 -4.39 -8.02 -4.03
N THR A 126 -5.70 -8.09 -4.29
CA THR A 126 -6.41 -7.11 -5.13
C THR A 126 -6.23 -5.67 -4.65
N ASN A 127 -6.15 -5.47 -3.33
CA ASN A 127 -5.99 -4.17 -2.69
C ASN A 127 -4.66 -3.46 -3.03
N LEU A 128 -3.61 -4.20 -3.46
CA LEU A 128 -2.34 -3.59 -3.90
C LEU A 128 -2.44 -2.93 -5.27
N ALA A 129 -3.43 -3.29 -6.08
CA ALA A 129 -3.51 -2.85 -7.48
C ALA A 129 -3.64 -1.32 -7.64
N SER A 130 -4.20 -0.63 -6.65
CA SER A 130 -4.35 0.83 -6.63
C SER A 130 -3.03 1.57 -6.42
N LEU A 131 -2.08 0.96 -5.71
CA LEU A 131 -0.76 1.55 -5.41
C LEU A 131 0.17 1.54 -6.63
N PHE A 132 -0.09 0.67 -7.61
CA PHE A 132 0.68 0.58 -8.85
C PHE A 132 0.30 1.66 -9.88
N THR A 133 0.49 2.92 -9.52
CA THR A 133 0.45 4.06 -10.45
C THR A 133 1.86 4.56 -10.76
N GLY A 134 2.14 4.97 -11.99
CA GLY A 134 3.45 5.51 -12.38
C GLY A 134 4.58 4.47 -12.61
N PRO A 135 5.85 4.91 -12.52
CA PRO A 135 7.04 4.07 -12.73
C PRO A 135 7.32 3.22 -11.48
N ASN A 136 7.03 1.92 -11.56
CA ASN A 136 7.10 1.03 -10.40
C ASN A 136 8.30 0.07 -10.48
N ALA A 137 8.99 -0.04 -9.35
CA ALA A 137 9.95 -1.07 -9.04
C ALA A 137 9.45 -1.86 -7.84
N ILE A 138 9.73 -3.15 -7.85
CA ILE A 138 9.35 -4.06 -6.79
C ILE A 138 10.64 -4.61 -6.20
N VAL A 139 10.74 -4.56 -4.88
CA VAL A 139 11.77 -5.25 -4.11
C VAL A 139 11.09 -6.39 -3.36
N PHE A 140 11.59 -7.60 -3.56
CA PHE A 140 11.08 -8.78 -2.87
C PHE A 140 12.23 -9.56 -2.24
N TRP A 141 11.88 -10.35 -1.25
CA TRP A 141 12.80 -11.25 -0.56
C TRP A 141 12.23 -12.66 -0.61
N ASN A 142 13.14 -13.63 -0.71
CA ASN A 142 12.78 -15.04 -0.76
C ASN A 142 12.53 -15.57 0.65
N SER A 143 11.75 -16.66 0.72
CA SER A 143 11.18 -17.26 1.91
C SER A 143 12.21 -17.88 2.88
N ASP A 144 13.47 -17.95 2.49
CA ASP A 144 14.53 -18.65 3.24
C ASP A 144 15.16 -17.77 4.35
N CYS A 145 14.71 -16.52 4.46
CA CYS A 145 15.29 -15.55 5.37
C CYS A 145 14.44 -15.43 6.64
N LYS A 146 14.96 -15.96 7.76
CA LYS A 146 14.30 -15.95 9.07
C LYS A 146 13.90 -14.54 9.54
N ASP A 147 14.55 -13.49 9.05
CA ASP A 147 14.38 -12.10 9.50
C ASP A 147 13.84 -11.15 8.41
N GLN A 148 12.59 -11.38 8.02
CA GLN A 148 11.86 -10.56 7.05
C GLN A 148 11.77 -9.07 7.44
N LEU A 149 11.60 -8.78 8.74
CA LEU A 149 11.47 -7.40 9.24
C LEU A 149 12.79 -6.62 9.13
N ALA A 150 13.92 -7.28 9.37
CA ALA A 150 15.24 -6.67 9.23
C ALA A 150 15.54 -6.32 7.77
N ALA A 151 15.24 -7.23 6.84
CA ALA A 151 15.40 -6.99 5.41
C ALA A 151 14.57 -5.79 4.93
N MET A 152 13.32 -5.67 5.41
CA MET A 152 12.45 -4.54 5.09
C MET A 152 13.01 -3.21 5.63
N LYS A 153 13.47 -3.14 6.87
CA LYS A 153 14.11 -1.93 7.43
C LYS A 153 15.35 -1.51 6.66
N LEU A 154 16.21 -2.47 6.34
CA LEU A 154 17.45 -2.20 5.61
C LEU A 154 17.15 -1.72 4.19
N ALA A 155 16.17 -2.33 3.52
CA ALA A 155 15.68 -1.87 2.24
C ALA A 155 15.17 -0.43 2.33
N LEU A 156 14.34 -0.10 3.31
CA LEU A 156 13.84 1.27 3.53
C LEU A 156 14.96 2.26 3.86
N GLY A 157 15.96 1.85 4.66
CA GLY A 157 17.16 2.64 4.93
C GLY A 157 18.01 2.88 3.67
N CYS A 158 18.10 1.91 2.76
CA CYS A 158 18.73 2.10 1.46
C CYS A 158 17.95 3.05 0.56
N MET A 159 16.61 2.98 0.59
CA MET A 159 15.75 3.89 -0.18
C MET A 159 15.84 5.32 0.36
N ALA A 160 15.85 5.51 1.68
CA ALA A 160 15.92 6.83 2.31
C ALA A 160 17.21 7.59 1.98
N LYS A 161 18.32 6.88 1.73
CA LYS A 161 19.58 7.49 1.25
C LYS A 161 19.43 8.12 -0.13
N GLN A 162 18.51 7.61 -0.95
CA GLN A 162 18.27 8.04 -2.32
C GLN A 162 17.01 8.90 -2.37
N LYS A 163 17.18 10.23 -2.37
CA LYS A 163 16.06 11.22 -2.38
C LYS A 163 15.10 11.08 -3.58
N LYS A 164 15.47 10.33 -4.61
CA LYS A 164 14.72 10.13 -5.86
C LYS A 164 13.75 8.94 -5.83
N LEU A 165 13.77 8.15 -4.74
CA LEU A 165 12.92 6.98 -4.58
C LEU A 165 11.78 7.30 -3.62
N LEU A 166 10.56 7.10 -4.09
CA LEU A 166 9.36 7.23 -3.26
C LEU A 166 8.85 5.83 -2.91
N VAL A 167 8.76 5.54 -1.62
CA VAL A 167 8.15 4.29 -1.16
C VAL A 167 6.64 4.50 -1.08
N VAL A 168 5.89 3.76 -1.91
CA VAL A 168 4.43 3.89 -2.00
C VAL A 168 3.74 3.01 -0.96
N GLY A 169 4.29 1.82 -0.74
CA GLY A 169 3.75 0.86 0.20
C GLY A 169 4.57 -0.41 0.28
N ALA A 170 4.28 -1.24 1.29
CA ALA A 170 4.76 -2.60 1.36
C ALA A 170 3.61 -3.57 1.63
N LYS A 171 3.87 -4.81 1.31
CA LYS A 171 3.06 -5.98 1.60
C LYS A 171 3.89 -6.86 2.54
N TYR A 172 3.31 -7.21 3.66
CA TYR A 172 3.82 -8.25 4.53
C TYR A 172 2.75 -9.32 4.66
N GLN A 173 2.99 -10.51 4.10
CA GLN A 173 2.00 -11.60 4.05
C GLN A 173 0.64 -11.11 3.49
N ASP A 174 -0.38 -10.96 4.33
CA ASP A 174 -1.72 -10.51 3.96
C ASP A 174 -2.04 -9.06 4.37
N ILE A 175 -1.09 -8.39 5.03
CA ILE A 175 -1.26 -7.02 5.53
C ILE A 175 -0.62 -6.03 4.56
N LEU A 176 -1.34 -4.92 4.34
CA LEU A 176 -0.95 -3.84 3.46
C LEU A 176 -0.50 -2.65 4.31
N LEU A 177 0.67 -2.12 3.98
CA LEU A 177 1.28 -1.02 4.69
C LEU A 177 1.44 0.16 3.73
N ASN A 178 0.75 1.27 4.03
CA ASN A 178 0.95 2.54 3.35
C ASN A 178 2.19 3.27 3.87
N SER A 179 2.63 4.34 3.21
CA SER A 179 3.81 5.14 3.57
C SER A 179 3.88 5.61 5.03
N GLU A 180 2.75 5.92 5.66
CA GLU A 180 2.69 6.30 7.08
C GLU A 180 2.94 5.09 7.99
N MET A 181 2.16 4.03 7.79
CA MET A 181 2.36 2.75 8.49
C MET A 181 3.80 2.25 8.31
N LEU A 182 4.38 2.37 7.12
CA LEU A 182 5.74 1.96 6.85
C LEU A 182 6.77 2.61 7.79
N LYS A 183 6.59 3.87 8.19
CA LYS A 183 7.49 4.54 9.15
C LYS A 183 7.38 3.90 10.53
N GLU A 184 6.17 3.52 10.95
CA GLU A 184 5.96 2.81 12.20
C GLU A 184 6.61 1.41 12.14
N PHE A 185 6.46 0.70 11.02
CA PHE A 185 7.11 -0.58 10.78
C PHE A 185 8.65 -0.48 10.75
N VAL A 186 9.22 0.66 10.33
CA VAL A 186 10.67 0.91 10.44
C VAL A 186 11.10 1.02 11.89
N ASN A 187 10.25 1.54 12.78
CA ASN A 187 10.60 1.69 14.18
C ASN A 187 10.58 0.37 14.96
N LEU A 188 9.76 -0.63 14.56
CA LEU A 188 9.60 -1.90 15.30
C LEU A 188 10.91 -2.71 15.34
N PRO A 189 11.62 -2.86 16.46
CA PRO A 189 12.92 -3.56 16.53
C PRO A 189 12.91 -5.00 15.98
N ASN A 190 14.09 -5.56 15.70
CA ASN A 190 14.18 -6.94 15.19
C ASN A 190 13.62 -7.97 16.19
N ILE A 191 13.33 -9.20 15.78
CA ILE A 191 12.72 -10.23 16.63
C ILE A 191 13.52 -10.46 17.92
N ASP A 192 14.85 -10.52 17.83
CA ASP A 192 15.70 -10.68 19.02
C ASP A 192 15.72 -9.44 19.91
N GLN A 193 15.64 -8.26 19.31
CA GLN A 193 15.54 -7.00 20.06
C GLN A 193 14.17 -6.89 20.75
N LEU A 194 13.09 -7.30 20.10
CA LEU A 194 11.75 -7.37 20.69
C LEU A 194 11.68 -8.36 21.85
N ARG A 195 12.32 -9.54 21.70
CA ARG A 195 12.44 -10.51 22.79
C ARG A 195 13.25 -9.94 23.95
N ALA A 196 14.37 -9.28 23.67
CA ALA A 196 15.19 -8.63 24.69
C ALA A 196 14.42 -7.51 25.40
N GLN A 197 13.62 -6.72 24.68
CA GLN A 197 12.75 -5.69 25.27
C GLN A 197 11.64 -6.30 26.13
N LEU A 198 11.03 -7.41 25.70
CA LEU A 198 10.01 -8.11 26.49
C LEU A 198 10.60 -8.68 27.80
N VAL A 199 11.75 -9.37 27.70
CA VAL A 199 12.47 -9.88 28.88
C VAL A 199 12.92 -8.71 29.76
N GLY A 200 13.45 -7.64 29.18
CA GLY A 200 13.84 -6.44 29.91
C GLY A 200 12.68 -5.80 30.67
N LEU A 201 11.50 -5.70 30.05
CA LEU A 201 10.30 -5.17 30.70
C LEU A 201 9.78 -6.07 31.83
N MET A 202 9.92 -7.39 31.70
CA MET A 202 9.56 -8.34 32.76
C MET A 202 10.59 -8.37 33.90
N GLU A 203 11.87 -8.22 33.59
CA GLU A 203 12.95 -8.19 34.56
C GLU A 203 12.99 -6.85 35.32
N THR A 204 12.62 -5.75 34.67
CA THR A 204 12.63 -4.40 35.26
C THR A 204 11.92 -4.33 36.63
N PRO A 205 10.66 -4.78 36.81
CA PRO A 205 10.00 -4.75 38.12
C PRO A 205 10.64 -5.69 39.13
N ALA A 206 11.07 -6.89 38.73
CA ALA A 206 11.76 -7.83 39.63
C ALA A 206 13.08 -7.25 40.14
N ARG A 207 13.83 -6.58 39.25
CA ARG A 207 15.09 -5.93 39.55
C ARG A 207 14.90 -4.68 40.40
N GLN A 208 13.82 -3.92 40.19
CA GLN A 208 13.43 -2.81 41.06
C GLN A 208 13.15 -3.30 42.49
N LEU A 209 12.40 -4.37 42.68
CA LEU A 209 12.13 -4.94 44.01
C LEU A 209 13.41 -5.41 44.71
N ALA A 210 14.28 -6.15 44.00
CA ALA A 210 15.57 -6.57 44.54
C ALA A 210 16.49 -5.38 44.88
N SER A 211 16.46 -4.33 44.06
CA SER A 211 17.21 -3.10 44.32
C SER A 211 16.70 -2.35 45.54
N VAL A 212 15.38 -2.31 45.77
CA VAL A 212 14.80 -1.66 46.95
C VAL A 212 15.19 -2.41 48.21
N LEU A 213 15.08 -3.74 48.21
CA LEU A 213 15.44 -4.57 49.37
C LEU A 213 16.94 -4.49 49.72
N SER A 214 17.82 -4.44 48.72
CA SER A 214 19.27 -4.31 48.95
C SER A 214 19.70 -2.89 49.33
N ARG A 215 18.94 -1.86 48.94
CA ARG A 215 19.26 -0.46 49.24
C ARG A 215 18.95 -0.04 50.67
N VAL A 216 17.96 -0.67 51.32
CA VAL A 216 17.64 -0.43 52.75
C VAL A 216 18.85 -0.66 53.66
N PRO A 217 19.50 -1.85 53.70
CA PRO A 217 20.65 -2.06 54.57
C PRO A 217 21.87 -1.21 54.18
N GLN A 218 22.09 -0.96 52.89
CA GLN A 218 23.20 -0.12 52.43
C GLN A 218 23.04 1.35 52.86
N SER A 219 21.81 1.87 52.88
CA SER A 219 21.55 3.24 53.33
C SER A 219 21.90 3.44 54.81
N LEU A 220 21.62 2.44 55.66
CA LEU A 220 21.97 2.47 57.08
C LEU A 220 23.49 2.43 57.29
N VAL A 221 24.19 1.54 56.57
CA VAL A 221 25.67 1.48 56.61
C VAL A 221 26.29 2.78 56.10
N GLY A 222 25.72 3.40 55.06
CA GLY A 222 26.17 4.68 54.53
C GLY A 222 26.09 5.80 55.57
N VAL A 223 24.96 5.91 56.28
CA VAL A 223 24.78 6.94 57.32
C VAL A 223 25.74 6.75 58.49
N ILE A 224 25.96 5.50 58.92
CA ILE A 224 26.91 5.20 60.01
C ILE A 224 28.34 5.58 59.60
N LYS A 225 28.76 5.23 58.38
CA LYS A 225 30.08 5.63 57.86
C LYS A 225 30.23 7.15 57.77
N GLN A 226 29.19 7.84 57.29
CA GLN A 226 29.20 9.29 57.15
C GLN A 226 29.28 10.01 58.50
N MET A 227 28.69 9.45 59.57
CA MET A 227 28.87 9.96 60.93
C MET A 227 30.28 9.67 61.47
N SER A 228 30.91 8.54 61.09
CA SER A 228 32.26 8.20 61.55
C SER A 228 33.39 9.00 60.90
N GLU A 229 33.22 9.50 59.67
CA GLU A 229 34.22 10.34 58.98
C GLU A 229 34.13 11.82 59.36
N LYS A 230 33.02 12.24 59.98
CA LYS A 230 32.77 13.65 60.36
C LYS A 230 33.14 13.94 61.81
N SER A 231 33.68 12.96 62.52
CA SER A 231 34.21 13.05 63.88
C SER A 231 35.70 12.75 63.90
#